data_AF-A0A925B7J1-F1
#
_entry.id   AF-A0A925B7J1-F1
#
_cell.length_a   1.000
_cell.length_b   1.000
_cell.length_c   1.000
_cell.angle_alpha   90.00
_cell.angle_beta   90.00
_cell.angle_gamma   90.00
#
_symmetry.space_group_name_H-M   'P 1'
#
loop_
_entity.id
_entity.type
_entity.pdbx_description
1 polymer ?
#
loop_
_entity_poly.entity_id
_entity_poly.type
_entity_poly.pdbx_seq_one_letter_code
_entity_poly.pdbx_strand_id
1 'polypeptide(L)'
;TLAGRVIALPKRYRLPEIALPGRRKFQPGGISLAASVGDSEEFLALRDYRPGDPLQRVHWKSYARTGKPVVKEYQDEFFERHALVLDTGSSRGEDTAFEDAVALAASFVYTIDTQDCLLDLLFVGGEIRAYTAGRGQMRAEHMLEALAGVGPSVPAAFSDLSRAVLARRATLSSVIAIFVAWDEERAKFVAALRAEGFDVRALLVAEKFDPVPGVLQLVPGQIEQGLAGLR
;
A
#
# COMPACT_ATOMS: atom_id res chain seq x y z
N THR A 1 23.52 -18.52 -23.15
CA THR A 1 22.23 -18.02 -23.67
C THR A 1 21.54 -17.29 -22.54
N LEU A 2 21.45 -15.95 -22.59
CA LEU A 2 20.69 -15.21 -21.58
C LEU A 2 19.21 -15.48 -21.83
N ALA A 3 18.54 -16.16 -20.90
CA ALA A 3 17.09 -16.34 -20.96
C ALA A 3 16.45 -14.97 -20.71
N GLY A 4 15.84 -14.39 -21.75
CA GLY A 4 15.04 -13.18 -21.61
C GLY A 4 13.69 -13.52 -20.96
N ARG A 5 13.20 -12.65 -20.07
CA ARG A 5 11.84 -12.71 -19.53
C ARG A 5 11.04 -11.57 -20.12
N VAL A 6 9.86 -11.88 -20.66
CA VAL A 6 8.86 -10.89 -21.08
C VAL A 6 7.79 -10.81 -19.99
N ILE A 7 7.47 -9.60 -19.53
CA ILE A 7 6.41 -9.34 -18.56
C ILE A 7 5.36 -8.47 -19.25
N ALA A 8 4.11 -8.92 -19.29
CA ALA A 8 2.98 -8.12 -19.76
C ALA A 8 2.43 -7.32 -18.57
N LEU A 9 2.61 -6.00 -18.58
CA LEU A 9 2.08 -5.15 -17.52
C LEU A 9 0.54 -5.06 -17.60
N PRO A 10 -0.16 -4.89 -16.47
CA PRO A 10 -1.61 -4.76 -16.48
C PRO A 10 -2.09 -3.59 -17.34
N LYS A 11 -3.30 -3.75 -17.89
CA LYS A 11 -4.03 -2.64 -18.50
C LYS A 11 -4.15 -1.49 -17.49
N ARG A 12 -4.19 -0.25 -17.99
CA ARG A 12 -4.41 0.94 -17.17
C ARG A 12 -5.57 1.75 -17.71
N TYR A 13 -6.32 2.33 -16.80
CA TYR A 13 -7.41 3.25 -17.02
C TYR A 13 -6.95 4.68 -16.74
N ARG A 14 -7.51 5.64 -17.48
CA ARG A 14 -7.35 7.05 -17.11
C ARG A 14 -8.22 7.32 -15.90
N LEU A 15 -7.59 7.62 -14.77
CA LEU A 15 -8.30 8.06 -13.58
C LEU A 15 -8.65 9.55 -13.69
N PRO A 16 -9.79 10.00 -13.13
CA PRO A 16 -10.01 11.44 -12.90
C PRO A 16 -8.96 11.99 -11.93
N GLU A 17 -8.93 13.31 -11.74
CA GLU A 17 -8.12 13.89 -10.67
C GLU A 17 -8.71 13.46 -9.33
N ILE A 18 -7.93 12.72 -8.54
CA ILE A 18 -8.38 12.18 -7.26
C ILE A 18 -7.70 12.97 -6.16
N ALA A 19 -8.47 13.72 -5.39
CA ALA A 19 -8.01 14.20 -4.10
C ALA A 19 -7.95 12.99 -3.15
N LEU A 20 -6.74 12.68 -2.69
CA LEU A 20 -6.49 11.75 -1.58
C LEU A 20 -6.14 12.59 -0.34
N PRO A 21 -7.14 13.21 0.33
CA PRO A 21 -6.86 14.01 1.50
C PRO A 21 -6.16 13.15 2.55
N GLY A 22 -5.03 13.65 3.05
CA GLY A 22 -4.24 12.99 4.06
C GLY A 22 -3.57 14.02 4.94
N ARG A 23 -3.54 13.79 6.25
CA ARG A 23 -2.61 14.54 7.10
C ARG A 23 -1.25 13.89 7.01
N ARG A 24 -0.19 14.70 6.90
CA ARG A 24 1.17 14.21 7.07
C ARG A 24 1.31 13.60 8.45
N LYS A 25 1.68 12.33 8.52
CA LYS A 25 1.86 11.61 9.79
C LYS A 25 3.33 11.34 10.03
N PHE A 26 3.69 11.32 11.31
CA PHE A 26 5.03 10.94 11.75
C PHE A 26 5.35 9.52 11.29
N GLN A 27 6.51 9.32 10.65
CA GLN A 27 7.01 8.01 10.23
C GLN A 27 8.20 7.62 11.14
N PRO A 28 7.97 6.81 12.20
CA PRO A 28 9.02 6.46 13.14
C PRO A 28 10.14 5.66 12.46
N GLY A 29 11.38 6.14 12.53
CA GLY A 29 12.53 5.50 11.86
C GLY A 29 12.73 5.95 10.41
N GLY A 30 12.02 6.98 9.93
CA GLY A 30 12.04 7.37 8.53
C GLY A 30 11.29 6.35 7.66
N ILE A 31 11.52 6.39 6.35
CA ILE A 31 10.93 5.42 5.43
C ILE A 31 11.73 4.12 5.53
N SER A 32 11.38 3.30 6.52
CA SER A 32 12.06 2.03 6.78
C SER A 32 12.09 1.16 5.52
N LEU A 33 13.30 0.87 5.01
CA LEU A 33 13.61 -0.01 3.88
C LEU A 33 13.35 -1.49 4.23
N ALA A 34 12.19 -1.80 4.80
CA ALA A 34 11.81 -3.16 5.16
C ALA A 34 11.22 -3.91 3.95
N ALA A 35 11.96 -3.95 2.83
CA ALA A 35 11.71 -4.89 1.73
C ALA A 35 12.92 -5.10 0.78
N SER A 36 13.99 -4.31 0.87
CA SER A 36 15.22 -4.61 0.12
C SER A 36 16.45 -4.36 0.98
N VAL A 37 17.36 -5.34 1.00
CA VAL A 37 18.69 -5.26 1.59
C VAL A 37 19.37 -3.92 1.23
N GLY A 38 19.50 -3.03 2.20
CA GLY A 38 20.19 -1.75 2.06
C GLY A 38 19.60 -0.68 2.98
N ASP A 39 20.15 -0.56 4.19
CA ASP A 39 19.83 0.47 5.17
C ASP A 39 20.13 1.86 4.61
N SER A 40 19.14 2.72 4.47
CA SER A 40 19.29 4.15 4.16
C SER A 40 18.14 4.93 4.78
N GLU A 41 18.06 4.86 6.10
CA GLU A 41 17.46 5.91 6.91
C GLU A 41 18.41 7.13 6.83
N GLU A 42 17.92 8.33 6.46
CA GLU A 42 18.78 9.52 6.39
C GLU A 42 19.33 9.86 7.78
N PHE A 43 20.60 9.51 8.01
CA PHE A 43 21.32 9.76 9.24
C PHE A 43 21.45 11.27 9.49
N LEU A 44 20.90 11.73 10.61
CA LEU A 44 20.95 13.14 11.00
C LEU A 44 22.21 13.43 11.84
N ALA A 45 22.41 12.67 12.91
CA ALA A 45 23.52 12.87 13.84
C ALA A 45 23.81 11.62 14.69
N LEU A 46 25.00 11.58 15.30
CA LEU A 46 25.26 10.70 16.44
C LEU A 46 25.08 11.52 17.71
N ARG A 47 24.33 10.97 18.68
CA ARG A 47 24.26 11.55 20.03
C ARG A 47 24.63 10.53 21.10
N ASP A 48 24.94 11.03 22.29
CA ASP A 48 25.11 10.18 23.46
C ASP A 48 23.83 9.39 23.77
N TYR A 49 24.00 8.11 24.08
CA TYR A 49 22.93 7.24 24.54
C TYR A 49 22.31 7.79 25.83
N ARG A 50 20.98 7.78 25.88
CA ARG A 50 20.19 8.09 27.06
C ARG A 50 19.47 6.82 27.53
N PRO A 51 19.35 6.61 28.84
CA PRO A 51 18.54 5.51 29.37
C PRO A 51 17.14 5.54 28.77
N GLY A 52 16.75 4.45 28.10
CA GLY A 52 15.48 4.33 27.36
C GLY A 52 15.64 4.31 25.83
N ASP A 53 16.83 4.62 25.30
CA ASP A 53 17.07 4.51 23.86
C ASP A 53 17.05 3.03 23.39
N PRO A 54 16.50 2.75 22.19
CA PRO A 54 16.50 1.40 21.66
C PRO A 54 17.93 0.94 21.38
N LEU A 55 18.34 -0.20 21.94
CA LEU A 55 19.66 -0.78 21.71
C LEU A 55 19.95 -1.08 20.23
N GLN A 56 18.90 -1.30 19.43
CA GLN A 56 19.01 -1.48 17.98
C GLN A 56 19.56 -0.24 17.26
N ARG A 57 19.41 0.95 17.85
CA ARG A 57 19.91 2.22 17.28
C ARG A 57 21.34 2.57 17.75
N VAL A 58 21.97 1.73 18.57
CA VAL A 58 23.34 1.96 19.03
C VAL A 58 24.31 1.79 17.86
N HIS A 59 25.14 2.80 17.63
CA HIS A 59 26.19 2.73 16.63
C HIS A 59 27.41 2.00 17.18
N TRP A 60 27.39 0.66 17.09
CA TRP A 60 28.41 -0.22 17.66
C TRP A 60 29.84 0.11 17.21
N LYS A 61 30.03 0.60 15.97
CA LYS A 61 31.34 1.02 15.47
C LYS A 61 31.90 2.25 16.20
N SER A 62 31.04 3.21 16.56
CA SER A 62 31.47 4.36 17.38
C SER A 62 31.67 3.96 18.84
N TYR A 63 30.83 3.05 19.37
CA TYR A 63 31.01 2.48 20.70
C TYR A 63 32.37 1.80 20.85
N ALA A 64 32.73 0.94 19.88
CA ALA A 64 34.01 0.23 19.87
C ALA A 64 35.23 1.16 19.85
N ARG A 65 35.10 2.34 19.24
CA ARG A 65 36.21 3.32 19.15
C ARG A 65 36.32 4.22 20.37
N THR A 66 35.19 4.61 20.96
CA THR A 66 35.14 5.67 21.97
C THR A 66 34.87 5.16 23.38
N GLY A 67 34.41 3.91 23.54
CA GLY A 67 33.96 3.33 24.80
C GLY A 67 32.67 3.95 25.35
N LYS A 68 32.07 4.91 24.64
CA LYS A 68 30.84 5.61 25.04
C LYS A 68 29.70 5.19 24.12
N PRO A 69 28.55 4.73 24.66
CA PRO A 69 27.42 4.34 23.83
C PRO A 69 26.84 5.59 23.17
N VAL A 70 26.78 5.55 21.83
CA VAL A 70 26.17 6.60 21.01
C VAL A 70 25.09 5.99 20.14
N VAL A 71 24.04 6.75 19.90
CA VAL A 71 22.83 6.34 19.19
C VAL A 71 22.75 7.15 17.90
N LYS A 72 22.35 6.49 16.79
CA LYS A 72 22.00 7.18 15.55
C LYS A 72 20.69 7.93 15.75
N GLU A 73 20.71 9.24 15.54
CA GLU A 73 19.50 10.04 15.36
C GLU A 73 19.20 10.15 13.86
N TYR A 74 17.93 10.00 13.55
CA TYR A 74 17.39 10.08 12.21
C TYR A 74 16.51 11.32 12.13
N GLN A 75 16.39 11.89 10.94
CA GLN A 75 15.49 13.02 10.72
C GLN A 75 14.04 12.53 10.81
N ASP A 76 13.23 13.21 11.61
CA ASP A 76 11.80 12.94 11.67
C ASP A 76 11.15 13.45 10.38
N GLU A 77 10.61 12.55 9.56
CA GLU A 77 9.89 12.91 8.35
C GLU A 77 8.38 12.70 8.51
N PHE A 78 7.62 13.70 8.07
CA PHE A 78 6.17 13.70 8.06
C PHE A 78 5.69 13.61 6.62
N PHE A 79 5.12 12.46 6.25
CA PHE A 79 4.59 12.23 4.90
C PHE A 79 3.10 11.92 4.93
N GLU A 80 2.44 12.26 3.83
CA GLU A 80 1.21 11.57 3.47
C GLU A 80 1.56 10.16 3.03
N ARG A 81 0.85 9.16 3.55
CA ARG A 81 1.10 7.75 3.25
C ARG A 81 -0.21 7.07 2.93
N HIS A 82 -0.42 6.73 1.67
CA HIS A 82 -1.67 6.14 1.20
C HIS A 82 -1.53 4.63 1.09
N ALA A 83 -2.52 3.88 1.55
CA ALA A 83 -2.60 2.45 1.26
C ALA A 83 -3.46 2.21 0.02
N LEU A 84 -2.93 1.49 -0.97
CA LEU A 84 -3.66 0.88 -2.06
C LEU A 84 -3.81 -0.61 -1.77
N VAL A 85 -5.01 -1.00 -1.38
CA VAL A 85 -5.37 -2.37 -1.01
C VAL A 85 -6.08 -3.01 -2.20
N LEU A 86 -5.49 -4.06 -2.76
CA LEU A 86 -6.12 -4.89 -3.78
C LEU A 86 -6.59 -6.19 -3.12
N ASP A 87 -7.91 -6.34 -3.03
CA ASP A 87 -8.54 -7.60 -2.63
C ASP A 87 -8.37 -8.64 -3.73
N THR A 88 -7.65 -9.70 -3.39
CA THR A 88 -7.48 -10.87 -4.27
C THR A 88 -8.36 -12.03 -3.84
N GLY A 89 -9.15 -11.92 -2.77
CA GLY A 89 -9.95 -13.02 -2.22
C GLY A 89 -11.23 -13.26 -3.02
N SER A 90 -11.16 -14.08 -4.07
CA SER A 90 -12.30 -14.35 -4.97
C SER A 90 -12.64 -15.83 -5.04
N SER A 91 -13.93 -16.16 -5.02
CA SER A 91 -14.41 -17.51 -5.31
C SER A 91 -14.58 -17.79 -6.81
N ARG A 92 -14.53 -16.74 -7.65
CA ARG A 92 -14.74 -16.82 -9.11
C ARG A 92 -13.46 -17.12 -9.90
N GLY A 93 -12.31 -17.08 -9.23
CA GLY A 93 -11.00 -17.23 -9.88
C GLY A 93 -10.61 -15.99 -10.68
N GLU A 94 -9.80 -16.19 -11.72
CA GLU A 94 -9.29 -15.15 -12.61
C GLU A 94 -10.36 -14.88 -13.67
N ASP A 95 -11.26 -13.96 -13.34
CA ASP A 95 -12.35 -13.51 -14.20
C ASP A 95 -12.15 -12.04 -14.61
N THR A 96 -13.04 -11.52 -15.45
CA THR A 96 -12.97 -10.12 -15.91
C THR A 96 -12.98 -9.13 -14.75
N ALA A 97 -13.66 -9.43 -13.64
CA ALA A 97 -13.72 -8.55 -12.48
C ALA A 97 -12.37 -8.49 -11.77
N PHE A 98 -11.69 -9.62 -11.63
CA PHE A 98 -10.34 -9.69 -11.09
C PHE A 98 -9.34 -8.92 -11.96
N GLU A 99 -9.33 -9.18 -13.27
CA GLU A 99 -8.45 -8.49 -14.22
C GLU A 99 -8.65 -6.96 -14.19
N ASP A 100 -9.91 -6.52 -14.11
CA ASP A 100 -10.24 -5.11 -14.00
C ASP A 100 -9.83 -4.49 -12.65
N ALA A 101 -9.90 -5.25 -11.55
CA ALA A 101 -9.41 -4.81 -10.26
C ALA A 101 -7.88 -4.66 -10.26
N VAL A 102 -7.14 -5.59 -10.87
CA VAL A 102 -5.69 -5.49 -11.08
C VAL A 102 -5.36 -4.28 -11.95
N ALA A 103 -6.11 -4.07 -13.04
CA ALA A 103 -5.94 -2.92 -13.92
C ALA A 103 -6.23 -1.58 -13.20
N LEU A 104 -7.23 -1.53 -12.32
CA LEU A 104 -7.50 -0.37 -11.48
C LEU A 104 -6.34 -0.11 -10.51
N ALA A 105 -5.84 -1.13 -9.82
CA ALA A 105 -4.68 -0.98 -8.93
C ALA A 105 -3.46 -0.43 -9.70
N ALA A 106 -3.17 -0.98 -10.89
CA ALA A 106 -2.11 -0.50 -11.76
C ALA A 106 -2.31 0.96 -12.20
N SER A 107 -3.57 1.37 -12.40
CA SER A 107 -3.92 2.75 -12.74
C SER A 107 -3.61 3.71 -11.59
N PHE A 108 -3.91 3.34 -10.34
CA PHE A 108 -3.56 4.13 -9.16
C PHE A 108 -2.04 4.20 -8.95
N VAL A 109 -1.35 3.06 -9.03
CA VAL A 109 0.13 3.00 -8.94
C VAL A 109 0.79 3.94 -9.95
N TYR A 110 0.25 4.01 -11.16
CA TYR A 110 0.80 4.86 -12.22
C TYR A 110 0.43 6.35 -12.07
N THR A 111 -0.75 6.65 -11.51
CA THR A 111 -1.29 8.02 -11.48
C THR A 111 -0.87 8.80 -10.22
N ILE A 112 -0.71 8.12 -9.08
CA ILE A 112 -0.33 8.77 -7.83
C ILE A 112 1.12 9.23 -7.92
N ASP A 113 1.35 10.54 -7.84
CA ASP A 113 2.69 11.10 -7.78
C ASP A 113 3.29 10.88 -6.39
N THR A 114 4.37 10.09 -6.34
CA THR A 114 5.03 9.69 -5.10
C THR A 114 6.26 10.56 -4.76
N GLN A 115 6.37 11.74 -5.37
CA GLN A 115 7.40 12.73 -5.02
C GLN A 115 7.24 13.28 -3.60
N ASP A 116 6.00 13.50 -3.16
CA ASP A 116 5.67 14.12 -1.87
C ASP A 116 4.84 13.23 -0.92
N CYS A 117 4.50 12.02 -1.36
CA CYS A 117 3.80 11.02 -0.55
C CYS A 117 4.42 9.64 -0.69
N LEU A 118 4.02 8.74 0.21
CA LEU A 118 4.27 7.31 0.12
C LEU A 118 3.01 6.59 -0.36
N LEU A 119 3.18 5.59 -1.21
CA LEU A 119 2.12 4.68 -1.61
C LEU A 119 2.49 3.26 -1.16
N ASP A 120 1.67 2.65 -0.31
CA ASP A 120 1.78 1.24 0.05
C ASP A 120 0.81 0.41 -0.79
N LEU A 121 1.32 -0.50 -1.63
CA LEU A 121 0.50 -1.50 -2.32
C LEU A 121 0.45 -2.78 -1.47
N LEU A 122 -0.76 -3.22 -1.09
CA LEU A 122 -0.98 -4.44 -0.32
C LEU A 122 -1.98 -5.38 -1.01
N PHE A 123 -1.63 -6.66 -1.12
CA PHE A 123 -2.50 -7.72 -1.63
C PHE A 123 -2.04 -9.11 -1.13
N VAL A 124 -2.81 -10.15 -1.40
CA VAL A 124 -2.40 -11.54 -1.12
C VAL A 124 -2.06 -12.27 -2.42
N GLY A 125 -0.83 -12.75 -2.52
CA GLY A 125 -0.33 -13.60 -3.62
C GLY A 125 0.27 -14.89 -3.06
N GLY A 126 -0.55 -15.68 -2.37
CA GLY A 126 -0.14 -16.81 -1.52
C GLY A 126 0.20 -16.39 -0.09
N GLU A 127 1.02 -15.35 0.04
CA GLU A 127 1.31 -14.64 1.30
C GLU A 127 0.98 -13.14 1.16
N ILE A 128 0.91 -12.42 2.28
CA ILE A 128 0.73 -10.96 2.25
C ILE A 128 1.93 -10.32 1.56
N ARG A 129 1.69 -9.63 0.45
CA ARG A 129 2.68 -8.82 -0.26
C ARG A 129 2.45 -7.36 0.10
N ALA A 130 3.52 -6.65 0.45
CA ALA A 130 3.49 -5.22 0.71
C ALA A 130 4.67 -4.54 0.02
N TYR A 131 4.38 -3.54 -0.80
CA TYR A 131 5.38 -2.73 -1.50
C TYR A 131 5.18 -1.27 -1.14
N THR A 132 6.25 -0.51 -0.96
CA THR A 132 6.18 0.94 -0.70
C THR A 132 6.91 1.69 -1.82
N ALA A 133 6.24 2.64 -2.45
CA ALA A 133 6.81 3.53 -3.46
C ALA A 133 6.79 4.98 -2.96
N GLY A 134 7.71 5.76 -3.54
CA GLY A 134 7.95 7.16 -3.18
C GLY A 134 9.28 7.39 -2.49
N ARG A 135 9.79 8.63 -2.62
CA ARG A 135 10.97 9.13 -1.89
C ARG A 135 12.20 8.19 -1.93
N GLY A 136 12.45 7.58 -3.09
CA GLY A 136 13.62 6.72 -3.31
C GLY A 136 13.47 5.24 -2.90
N GLN A 137 12.32 4.80 -2.39
CA GLN A 137 12.09 3.40 -1.99
C GLN A 137 11.99 2.44 -3.19
N MET A 138 11.08 2.74 -4.12
CA MET A 138 10.75 1.86 -5.23
C MET A 138 10.14 2.68 -6.37
N ARG A 139 10.52 2.37 -7.62
CA ARG A 139 9.85 2.94 -8.79
C ARG A 139 8.49 2.27 -8.96
N ALA A 140 7.48 3.03 -9.39
CA ALA A 140 6.15 2.51 -9.69
C ALA A 140 6.17 1.28 -10.63
N GLU A 141 7.19 1.19 -11.50
CA GLU A 141 7.47 0.05 -12.38
C GLU A 141 7.53 -1.30 -11.65
N HIS A 142 8.18 -1.40 -10.48
CA HIS A 142 8.25 -2.66 -9.73
C HIS A 142 6.89 -3.09 -9.16
N MET A 143 6.05 -2.12 -8.76
CA MET A 143 4.68 -2.41 -8.34
C MET A 143 3.84 -2.90 -9.52
N LEU A 144 4.03 -2.30 -10.71
CA LEU A 144 3.36 -2.77 -11.94
C LEU A 144 3.81 -4.18 -12.33
N GLU A 145 5.09 -4.52 -12.17
CA GLU A 145 5.60 -5.88 -12.38
C GLU A 145 5.04 -6.87 -11.35
N ALA A 146 4.90 -6.45 -10.08
CA ALA A 146 4.28 -7.28 -9.05
C ALA A 146 2.80 -7.55 -9.37
N LEU A 147 2.07 -6.52 -9.81
CA LEU A 147 0.68 -6.64 -10.26
C LEU A 147 0.54 -7.47 -11.54
N ALA A 148 1.55 -7.48 -12.43
CA ALA A 148 1.54 -8.33 -13.62
C ALA A 148 1.56 -9.84 -13.30
N GLY A 149 2.01 -10.22 -12.09
CA GLY A 149 2.09 -11.62 -11.64
C GLY A 149 1.08 -11.98 -10.56
N VAL A 150 0.13 -11.10 -10.24
CA VAL A 150 -0.87 -11.37 -9.20
C VAL A 150 -1.95 -12.30 -9.73
N GLY A 151 -2.35 -13.26 -8.91
CA GLY A 151 -3.48 -14.14 -9.18
C GLY A 151 -4.51 -14.09 -8.05
N PRO A 152 -5.72 -14.61 -8.29
CA PRO A 152 -6.75 -14.71 -7.25
C PRO A 152 -6.28 -15.62 -6.12
N SER A 153 -6.69 -15.25 -4.91
CA SER A 153 -6.51 -15.99 -3.67
C SER A 153 -7.84 -16.54 -3.16
N VAL A 154 -7.79 -17.47 -2.21
CA VAL A 154 -8.99 -17.97 -1.54
C VAL A 154 -9.73 -16.84 -0.80
N PRO A 155 -11.07 -16.83 -0.75
CA PRO A 155 -11.83 -15.76 -0.11
C PRO A 155 -11.40 -15.41 1.33
N ALA A 156 -11.04 -16.42 2.12
CA ALA A 156 -10.59 -16.27 3.50
C ALA A 156 -9.28 -15.45 3.65
N ALA A 157 -8.50 -15.30 2.58
CA ALA A 157 -7.26 -14.53 2.59
C ALA A 157 -7.48 -13.03 2.84
N PHE A 158 -8.70 -12.51 2.61
CA PHE A 158 -9.02 -11.11 2.88
C PHE A 158 -8.86 -10.77 4.37
N SER A 159 -9.10 -11.72 5.28
CA SER A 159 -8.92 -11.54 6.72
C SER A 159 -7.49 -11.17 7.12
N ASP A 160 -6.50 -11.82 6.49
CA ASP A 160 -5.09 -11.56 6.72
C ASP A 160 -4.66 -10.23 6.10
N LEU A 161 -5.19 -9.90 4.91
CA LEU A 161 -4.98 -8.59 4.28
C LEU A 161 -5.53 -7.45 5.15
N SER A 162 -6.76 -7.60 5.66
CA SER A 162 -7.40 -6.66 6.58
C SER A 162 -6.55 -6.42 7.83
N ARG A 163 -6.08 -7.51 8.46
CA ARG A 163 -5.19 -7.43 9.64
C ARG A 163 -3.88 -6.72 9.31
N ALA A 164 -3.29 -6.99 8.14
CA ALA A 164 -2.05 -6.37 7.70
C ALA A 164 -2.19 -4.85 7.48
N VAL A 165 -3.30 -4.40 6.90
CA VAL A 165 -3.58 -2.96 6.71
C VAL A 165 -3.82 -2.29 8.06
N LEU A 166 -4.65 -2.87 8.93
CA LEU A 166 -4.93 -2.33 10.25
C LEU A 166 -3.68 -2.27 11.15
N ALA A 167 -2.72 -3.17 10.99
CA ALA A 167 -1.44 -3.10 11.71
C ALA A 167 -0.61 -1.86 11.33
N ARG A 168 -0.85 -1.27 10.14
CA ARG A 168 -0.14 -0.09 9.62
C ARG A 168 -0.88 1.23 9.86
N ARG A 169 -2.09 1.21 10.42
CA ARG A 169 -2.98 2.38 10.55
C ARG A 169 -2.33 3.61 11.22
N ALA A 170 -1.40 3.42 12.14
CA ALA A 170 -0.71 4.53 12.81
C ALA A 170 0.03 5.46 11.82
N THR A 171 0.53 4.93 10.70
CA THR A 171 1.33 5.67 9.72
C THR A 171 0.56 6.10 8.48
N LEU A 172 -0.62 5.51 8.23
CA LEU A 172 -1.43 5.77 7.03
C LEU A 172 -2.19 7.10 7.14
N SER A 173 -2.36 7.78 6.01
CA SER A 173 -3.12 9.02 5.88
C SER A 173 -4.50 8.79 5.25
N SER A 174 -4.59 7.90 4.26
CA SER A 174 -5.84 7.48 3.64
C SER A 174 -5.73 6.07 3.03
N VAL A 175 -6.86 5.49 2.62
CA VAL A 175 -6.93 4.14 2.07
C VAL A 175 -7.77 4.13 0.79
N ILE A 176 -7.20 3.58 -0.27
CA ILE A 176 -7.91 3.15 -1.49
C ILE A 176 -8.03 1.64 -1.41
N ALA A 177 -9.25 1.12 -1.42
CA ALA A 177 -9.52 -0.31 -1.35
C ALA A 177 -10.33 -0.75 -2.56
N ILE A 178 -9.77 -1.67 -3.35
CA ILE A 178 -10.39 -2.25 -4.53
C ILE A 178 -10.82 -3.67 -4.17
N PHE A 179 -12.12 -3.92 -4.23
CA PHE A 179 -12.76 -5.19 -3.89
C PHE A 179 -13.26 -5.91 -5.14
N VAL A 180 -13.19 -7.25 -5.11
CA VAL A 180 -13.75 -8.14 -6.15
C VAL A 180 -14.96 -8.93 -5.67
N ALA A 181 -15.26 -8.83 -4.38
CA ALA A 181 -16.44 -9.39 -3.73
C ALA A 181 -16.90 -8.43 -2.62
N TRP A 182 -18.11 -8.62 -2.10
CA TRP A 182 -18.59 -7.83 -0.97
C TRP A 182 -19.36 -8.70 0.02
N ASP A 183 -18.88 -8.73 1.26
CA ASP A 183 -19.42 -9.50 2.37
C ASP A 183 -19.27 -8.72 3.70
N GLU A 184 -19.70 -9.33 4.80
CA GLU A 184 -19.65 -8.71 6.13
C GLU A 184 -18.22 -8.37 6.55
N GLU A 185 -17.22 -9.15 6.12
CA GLU A 185 -15.83 -8.92 6.49
C GLU A 185 -15.26 -7.66 5.82
N ARG A 186 -15.50 -7.49 4.52
CA ARG A 186 -15.09 -6.28 3.77
C ARG A 186 -15.84 -5.04 4.25
N ALA A 187 -17.12 -5.20 4.57
CA ALA A 187 -17.91 -4.12 5.18
C ALA A 187 -17.34 -3.68 6.54
N LYS A 188 -16.99 -4.64 7.41
CA LYS A 188 -16.34 -4.37 8.71
C LYS A 188 -14.99 -3.69 8.54
N PHE A 189 -14.18 -4.11 7.57
CA PHE A 189 -12.89 -3.49 7.28
C PHE A 189 -13.04 -2.01 6.90
N VAL A 190 -13.92 -1.69 5.96
CA VAL A 190 -14.18 -0.30 5.55
C VAL A 190 -14.76 0.52 6.70
N ALA A 191 -15.70 -0.05 7.46
CA ALA A 191 -16.30 0.62 8.61
C ALA A 191 -15.27 0.91 9.72
N ALA A 192 -14.37 -0.03 10.01
CA ALA A 192 -13.31 0.15 11.02
C ALA A 192 -12.37 1.31 10.66
N LEU A 193 -11.90 1.35 9.40
CA LEU A 193 -11.06 2.46 8.93
C LEU A 193 -11.81 3.80 8.98
N ARG A 194 -13.07 3.86 8.55
CA ARG A 194 -13.86 5.09 8.63
C ARG A 194 -14.12 5.54 10.07
N ALA A 195 -14.37 4.61 11.00
CA ALA A 195 -14.56 4.91 12.41
C ALA A 195 -13.29 5.49 13.08
N GLU A 196 -12.10 5.14 12.56
CA GLU A 196 -10.83 5.74 12.95
C GLU A 196 -10.52 7.07 12.24
N GLY A 197 -11.44 7.57 11.41
CA GLY A 197 -11.33 8.87 10.73
C GLY A 197 -10.49 8.85 9.46
N PHE A 198 -10.20 7.67 8.90
CA PHE A 198 -9.57 7.59 7.59
C PHE A 198 -10.53 8.03 6.48
N ASP A 199 -10.01 8.75 5.49
CA ASP A 199 -10.67 8.80 4.19
C ASP A 199 -10.47 7.46 3.48
N VAL A 200 -11.58 6.79 3.18
CA VAL A 200 -11.59 5.44 2.58
C VAL A 200 -12.34 5.48 1.27
N ARG A 201 -11.57 5.43 0.17
CA ARG A 201 -12.05 5.23 -1.19
C ARG A 201 -12.25 3.74 -1.45
N ALA A 202 -13.46 3.26 -1.23
CA ALA A 202 -13.84 1.88 -1.50
C ALA A 202 -14.41 1.75 -2.92
N LEU A 203 -13.82 0.87 -3.73
CA LEU A 203 -14.27 0.52 -5.08
C LEU A 203 -14.61 -0.97 -5.12
N LEU A 204 -15.77 -1.33 -5.67
CA LEU A 204 -16.18 -2.73 -5.84
C LEU A 204 -16.33 -3.04 -7.33
N VAL A 205 -15.53 -3.97 -7.83
CA VAL A 205 -15.61 -4.46 -9.21
C VAL A 205 -16.50 -5.71 -9.25
N ALA A 206 -17.75 -5.55 -9.68
CA ALA A 206 -18.73 -6.65 -9.69
C ALA A 206 -19.86 -6.39 -10.71
N GLU A 207 -20.35 -7.46 -11.37
CA GLU A 207 -21.35 -7.37 -12.46
C GLU A 207 -22.68 -6.74 -12.03
N LYS A 208 -23.20 -7.10 -10.86
CA LYS A 208 -24.39 -6.49 -10.27
C LYS A 208 -24.44 -6.79 -8.78
N PHE A 209 -24.67 -5.77 -7.98
CA PHE A 209 -24.70 -5.86 -6.53
C PHE A 209 -25.67 -4.79 -6.01
N ASP A 210 -26.26 -5.01 -4.84
CA ASP A 210 -27.10 -4.00 -4.23
C ASP A 210 -26.23 -2.78 -3.85
N PRO A 211 -26.67 -1.54 -4.14
CA PRO A 211 -25.86 -0.36 -3.86
C PRO A 211 -25.38 -0.33 -2.40
N VAL A 212 -24.06 -0.31 -2.22
CA VAL A 212 -23.46 -0.19 -0.90
C VAL A 212 -23.11 1.27 -0.63
N PRO A 213 -23.69 1.91 0.40
CA PRO A 213 -23.42 3.31 0.70
C PRO A 213 -21.93 3.60 0.88
N GLY A 214 -21.43 4.59 0.13
CA GLY A 214 -20.04 5.00 0.17
C GLY A 214 -19.06 4.02 -0.48
N VAL A 215 -19.51 3.05 -1.27
CA VAL A 215 -18.66 2.20 -2.11
C VAL A 215 -18.99 2.48 -3.57
N LEU A 216 -17.98 2.83 -4.36
CA LEU A 216 -18.15 3.04 -5.80
C LEU A 216 -18.18 1.67 -6.49
N GLN A 217 -19.34 1.30 -7.03
CA GLN A 217 -19.47 0.09 -7.80
C GLN A 217 -19.06 0.32 -9.25
N LEU A 218 -18.19 -0.56 -9.76
CA LEU A 218 -17.68 -0.57 -11.13
C LEU A 218 -18.04 -1.90 -11.79
N VAL A 219 -18.60 -1.84 -12.99
CA VAL A 219 -19.03 -3.02 -13.73
C VAL A 219 -17.83 -3.57 -14.54
N PRO A 220 -17.49 -4.87 -14.42
CA PRO A 220 -16.45 -5.49 -15.22
C PRO A 220 -16.65 -5.25 -16.73
N GLY A 221 -15.59 -4.93 -17.45
CA GLY A 221 -15.59 -4.56 -18.86
C GLY A 221 -16.04 -3.12 -19.15
N GLN A 222 -16.55 -2.38 -18.14
CA GLN A 222 -17.08 -1.02 -18.29
C GLN A 222 -16.47 -0.03 -17.27
N ILE A 223 -15.27 -0.35 -16.75
CA ILE A 223 -14.60 0.40 -15.69
C ILE A 223 -14.50 1.90 -15.99
N GLU A 224 -14.06 2.28 -17.19
CA GLU A 224 -13.91 3.70 -17.57
C GLU A 224 -15.20 4.50 -17.45
N GLN A 225 -16.36 3.89 -17.73
CA GLN A 225 -17.65 4.56 -17.63
C GLN A 225 -18.04 4.81 -16.17
N GLY A 226 -17.71 3.87 -15.28
CA GLY A 226 -17.98 3.98 -13.85
C GLY A 226 -17.03 4.93 -13.10
N LEU A 227 -15.80 5.12 -13.62
CA LEU A 227 -14.79 5.99 -13.00
C LEU A 227 -15.19 7.47 -12.95
N ALA A 228 -16.18 7.91 -13.74
CA ALA A 228 -16.71 9.27 -13.64
C ALA A 228 -17.31 9.58 -12.24
N GLY A 229 -17.74 8.55 -11.51
CA GLY A 229 -18.24 8.65 -10.13
C GLY A 229 -17.14 8.70 -9.07
N LEU A 230 -15.88 8.52 -9.45
CA LEU A 230 -14.73 8.64 -8.56
C LEU A 230 -14.35 10.12 -8.42
N ARG A 231 -15.04 10.84 -7.54
CA ARG A 231 -14.78 12.25 -7.20
C ARG A 231 -14.62 12.44 -5.72
#